data_AF-A0A7S3ND46-F1
#
_entry.id   AF-A0A7S3ND46-F1
#
_cell.length_a   1.000
_cell.length_b   1.000
_cell.length_c   1.000
_cell.angle_alpha   90.00
_cell.angle_beta   90.00
_cell.angle_gamma   90.00
#
_symmetry.space_group_name_H-M   'P 1'
#
loop_
_entity.id
_entity.type
_entity.pdbx_description
1 polymer ?
#
loop_
_entity_poly.entity_id
_entity_poly.type
_entity_poly.pdbx_seq_one_letter_code
_entity_poly.pdbx_strand_id
1 'polypeptide(L)'
;FQKKAELLRNKVFEECPLKQMNNKRISGKVLAQLLVLYVDAINEGAVPNITSAWESVVDKEREKFFLKAKSVYTQRMKELEYPVDQVDHLKLLFNMSKEAMNVLDEGFKLSDETTDKQ
;
A
#
# COMPACT_ATOMS: atom_id res chain seq x y z
N PHE A 1 17.92 -15.19 -37.42
CA PHE A 1 16.71 -14.62 -36.80
C PHE A 1 16.42 -15.29 -35.45
N GLN A 2 16.22 -16.61 -35.39
CA GLN A 2 15.92 -17.38 -34.17
C GLN A 2 16.85 -17.08 -32.97
N LYS A 3 18.17 -17.15 -33.15
CA LYS A 3 19.15 -16.83 -32.09
C LYS A 3 18.98 -15.42 -31.49
N LYS A 4 18.59 -14.43 -32.29
CA LYS A 4 18.35 -13.05 -31.81
C LYS A 4 17.03 -12.94 -31.05
N ALA A 5 16.02 -13.70 -31.46
CA ALA A 5 14.74 -13.76 -30.74
C ALA A 5 14.88 -14.45 -29.38
N GLU A 6 15.68 -15.52 -29.29
CA GLU A 6 16.00 -16.18 -28.02
C GLU A 6 16.76 -15.25 -27.06
N LEU A 7 17.73 -14.50 -27.59
CA LEU A 7 18.48 -13.52 -26.79
C LEU A 7 17.57 -12.40 -26.27
N LEU A 8 16.63 -11.90 -27.11
CA LEU A 8 15.63 -10.93 -26.68
C LEU A 8 14.69 -11.52 -25.62
N ARG A 9 14.22 -12.76 -25.80
CA ARG A 9 13.38 -13.45 -24.83
C ARG A 9 14.07 -13.52 -23.47
N ASN A 10 15.32 -13.99 -23.42
CA ASN A 10 16.07 -14.08 -22.17
C ASN A 10 16.23 -12.69 -21.53
N LYS A 11 16.53 -11.67 -22.33
CA LYS A 11 16.67 -10.30 -21.83
C LYS A 11 15.37 -9.72 -21.24
N VAL A 12 14.21 -10.06 -21.80
CA VAL A 12 12.92 -9.56 -21.31
C VAL A 12 12.42 -10.35 -20.11
N PHE A 13 12.56 -11.67 -20.10
CA PHE A 13 11.97 -12.51 -19.05
C PHE A 13 12.92 -12.78 -17.87
N GLU A 14 14.22 -12.85 -18.11
CA GLU A 14 15.20 -13.20 -17.06
C GLU A 14 15.94 -11.96 -16.51
N GLU A 15 16.21 -10.97 -17.36
CA GLU A 15 17.02 -9.80 -16.98
C GLU A 15 16.21 -8.53 -16.67
N CYS A 16 14.89 -8.50 -16.98
CA CYS A 16 14.10 -7.29 -16.81
C CYS A 16 13.74 -7.07 -15.32
N PRO A 17 14.17 -5.95 -14.71
CA PRO A 17 13.86 -5.69 -13.31
C PRO A 17 12.38 -5.35 -13.13
N LEU A 18 11.88 -5.64 -11.93
CA LEU A 18 10.53 -5.22 -11.55
C LEU A 18 10.40 -3.69 -11.62
N LYS A 19 9.22 -3.23 -12.06
CA LYS A 19 8.93 -1.80 -12.09
C LYS A 19 8.95 -1.25 -10.67
N GLN A 20 9.79 -0.24 -10.46
CA GLN A 20 9.95 0.42 -9.16
C GLN A 20 9.80 1.93 -9.27
N MET A 21 9.45 2.54 -8.14
CA MET A 21 9.34 3.98 -7.97
C MET A 21 9.79 4.32 -6.54
N ASN A 22 10.76 5.22 -6.39
CA ASN A 22 11.40 5.52 -5.10
C ASN A 22 11.86 4.23 -4.36
N ASN A 23 12.47 3.31 -5.10
CA ASN A 23 12.90 1.97 -4.64
C ASN A 23 11.78 1.05 -4.13
N LYS A 24 10.50 1.44 -4.26
CA LYS A 24 9.36 0.59 -3.95
C LYS A 24 8.86 -0.13 -5.20
N ARG A 25 8.55 -1.42 -5.07
CA ARG A 25 7.97 -2.22 -6.16
C ARG A 25 6.54 -1.75 -6.42
N ILE A 26 6.19 -1.54 -7.69
CA ILE A 26 4.84 -1.11 -8.07
C ILE A 26 3.96 -2.35 -8.23
N SER A 27 2.91 -2.46 -7.41
CA SER A 27 1.87 -3.47 -7.57
C SER A 27 0.90 -3.11 -8.70
N GLY A 28 0.18 -4.10 -9.24
CA GLY A 28 -0.81 -3.86 -10.30
C GLY A 28 -1.91 -2.87 -9.90
N LYS A 29 -2.30 -2.83 -8.63
CA LYS A 29 -3.29 -1.88 -8.10
C LYS A 29 -2.76 -0.44 -8.12
N VAL A 30 -1.50 -0.23 -7.71
CA VAL A 30 -0.84 1.09 -7.76
C VAL A 30 -0.66 1.53 -9.22
N LEU A 31 -0.23 0.61 -10.10
CA LEU A 31 -0.08 0.90 -11.52
C LEU A 31 -1.40 1.34 -12.18
N ALA A 32 -2.50 0.66 -11.88
CA ALA A 32 -3.83 1.04 -12.39
C ALA A 32 -4.23 2.45 -11.94
N GLN A 33 -3.96 2.83 -10.69
CA GLN A 33 -4.26 4.18 -10.21
C GLN A 33 -3.39 5.24 -10.88
N LEU A 34 -2.10 4.96 -11.08
CA LEU A 34 -1.20 5.85 -11.83
C LEU A 34 -1.69 6.04 -13.28
N LEU A 35 -2.14 4.97 -13.93
CA LEU A 35 -2.67 5.04 -15.30
C LEU A 35 -3.91 5.94 -15.38
N VAL A 36 -4.84 5.82 -14.42
CA VAL A 36 -6.02 6.70 -14.35
C VAL A 36 -5.58 8.17 -14.24
N LEU A 37 -4.71 8.49 -13.28
CA LEU A 37 -4.22 9.86 -13.09
C LEU A 37 -3.52 10.43 -14.32
N TYR A 38 -2.80 9.59 -15.07
CA TYR A 38 -2.15 10.00 -16.31
C TYR A 38 -3.12 10.24 -17.45
N VAL A 39 -4.08 9.33 -17.63
CA VAL A 39 -5.11 9.47 -18.65
C VAL A 39 -5.98 10.70 -18.38
N ASP A 40 -6.36 10.93 -17.12
CA ASP A 40 -7.13 12.11 -16.71
C ASP A 40 -6.36 13.40 -17.00
N ALA A 41 -5.08 13.48 -16.61
CA ALA A 41 -4.24 14.64 -16.91
C ALA A 41 -4.12 14.91 -18.41
N ILE A 42 -3.93 13.87 -19.23
CA ILE A 42 -3.89 14.00 -20.70
C ILE A 42 -5.22 14.51 -21.24
N ASN A 43 -6.33 13.95 -20.78
CA ASN A 43 -7.68 14.31 -21.24
C ASN A 43 -8.07 15.74 -20.85
N GLU A 44 -7.53 16.26 -19.74
CA GLU A 44 -7.71 17.64 -19.30
C GLU A 44 -6.76 18.63 -20.00
N GLY A 45 -5.88 18.15 -20.89
CA GLY A 45 -4.89 18.97 -21.60
C GLY A 45 -3.68 19.37 -20.74
N ALA A 46 -3.52 18.76 -19.57
CA ALA A 46 -2.37 18.94 -18.69
C ALA A 46 -1.24 17.95 -19.03
N VAL A 47 -0.03 18.24 -18.54
CA VAL A 47 1.12 17.32 -18.64
C VAL A 47 1.12 16.39 -17.43
N PRO A 48 1.09 15.06 -17.61
CA PRO A 48 1.14 14.12 -16.50
C PRO A 48 2.43 14.28 -15.68
N ASN A 49 2.28 14.40 -14.36
CA ASN A 49 3.40 14.52 -13.44
C ASN A 49 3.49 13.28 -12.54
N ILE A 50 4.55 12.47 -12.76
CA ILE A 50 4.83 11.22 -12.03
C ILE A 50 4.90 11.41 -10.51
N THR A 51 5.52 12.49 -10.03
CA THR A 51 5.71 12.73 -8.60
C THR A 51 4.37 12.99 -7.93
N SER A 52 3.58 13.92 -8.48
CA SER A 52 2.26 14.26 -7.94
C SER A 52 1.28 13.09 -8.02
N ALA A 53 1.31 12.31 -9.10
CA ALA A 53 0.46 11.14 -9.26
C ALA A 53 0.79 10.07 -8.21
N TRP A 54 2.07 9.85 -7.95
CA TRP A 54 2.51 8.89 -6.94
C TRP A 54 2.17 9.34 -5.53
N GLU A 55 2.45 10.58 -5.16
CA GLU A 55 2.07 11.13 -3.86
C GLU A 55 0.57 10.97 -3.61
N SER A 56 -0.25 11.31 -4.60
CA SER A 56 -1.71 11.13 -4.52
C SER A 56 -2.12 9.67 -4.31
N VAL A 57 -1.48 8.72 -5.01
CA VAL A 57 -1.76 7.28 -4.85
C VAL A 57 -1.37 6.80 -3.46
N VAL A 58 -0.17 7.15 -3.00
CA VAL A 58 0.33 6.70 -1.69
C VAL A 58 -0.54 7.30 -0.57
N ASP A 59 -0.95 8.56 -0.69
CA ASP A 59 -1.81 9.20 0.32
C ASP A 59 -3.19 8.55 0.38
N LYS A 60 -3.79 8.21 -0.77
CA LYS A 60 -5.05 7.44 -0.82
C LYS A 60 -4.91 6.05 -0.18
N GLU A 61 -3.79 5.37 -0.42
CA GLU A 61 -3.54 4.06 0.21
C GLU A 61 -3.34 4.19 1.73
N ARG A 62 -2.56 5.17 2.18
CA ARG A 62 -2.37 5.48 3.60
C ARG A 62 -3.69 5.79 4.28
N GLU A 63 -4.52 6.63 3.68
CA GLU A 63 -5.85 6.98 4.21
C GLU A 63 -6.72 5.73 4.34
N LYS A 64 -6.72 4.85 3.34
CA LYS A 64 -7.46 3.59 3.40
C LYS A 64 -7.04 2.71 4.58
N PHE A 65 -5.74 2.55 4.82
CA PHE A 65 -5.25 1.76 5.95
C PHE A 65 -5.52 2.44 7.29
N PHE A 66 -5.41 3.76 7.35
CA PHE A 66 -5.76 4.54 8.54
C PHE A 66 -7.24 4.37 8.90
N LEU A 67 -8.15 4.48 7.93
CA LEU A 67 -9.58 4.25 8.14
C LEU A 67 -9.87 2.81 8.59
N LYS A 68 -9.15 1.83 8.04
CA LYS A 68 -9.26 0.43 8.47
C LYS A 68 -8.83 0.27 9.93
N ALA A 69 -7.66 0.78 10.32
CA ALA A 69 -7.19 0.74 11.70
C ALA A 69 -8.16 1.44 12.66
N LYS A 70 -8.67 2.62 12.30
CA LYS A 70 -9.69 3.35 13.06
C LYS A 70 -10.98 2.53 13.22
N SER A 71 -11.43 1.84 12.17
CA SER A 71 -12.63 1.01 12.23
C SER A 71 -12.48 -0.16 13.20
N VAL A 72 -11.32 -0.83 13.19
CA VAL A 72 -10.99 -1.92 14.12
C VAL A 72 -11.02 -1.41 15.56
N TYR A 73 -10.33 -0.29 15.83
CA TYR A 73 -10.34 0.31 17.16
C TYR A 73 -11.75 0.67 17.63
N THR A 74 -12.55 1.29 16.75
CA THR A 74 -13.93 1.73 17.09
C THR A 74 -14.86 0.53 17.31
N GLN A 75 -14.68 -0.56 16.57
CA GLN A 75 -15.45 -1.79 16.75
C GLN A 75 -15.13 -2.42 18.10
N ARG A 76 -13.84 -2.58 18.42
CA ARG A 76 -13.40 -3.09 19.73
C ARG A 76 -13.90 -2.23 20.89
N MET A 77 -13.95 -0.91 20.72
CA MET A 77 -14.52 0.01 21.70
C MET A 77 -16.03 -0.18 21.93
N LYS A 78 -16.78 -0.66 20.92
CA LYS A 78 -18.22 -0.93 21.05
C LYS A 78 -18.52 -2.28 21.69
N GLU A 79 -17.62 -3.25 21.55
CA GLU A 79 -17.72 -4.59 22.15
C GLU A 79 -17.46 -4.58 23.67
N LEU A 80 -17.03 -3.43 24.21
CA LEU A 80 -16.74 -3.22 25.61
C LEU A 80 -18.02 -3.01 26.43
N GLU A 81 -18.29 -3.93 27.36
CA GLU A 81 -19.36 -3.79 28.36
C GLU A 81 -18.87 -2.98 29.58
N TYR A 82 -19.69 -2.04 30.05
CA TYR A 82 -19.43 -1.25 31.25
C TYR A 82 -20.17 -1.84 32.46
N PRO A 83 -19.62 -1.77 33.70
CA PRO A 83 -18.43 -1.05 34.12
C PRO A 83 -17.15 -1.92 34.19
N VAL A 84 -16.01 -1.33 33.82
CA VAL A 84 -14.67 -1.95 33.87
C VAL A 84 -13.81 -1.25 34.93
N ASP A 85 -13.00 -2.01 35.68
CA ASP A 85 -12.03 -1.46 36.65
C ASP A 85 -10.98 -0.56 35.97
N GLN A 86 -10.53 0.50 36.67
CA GLN A 86 -9.69 1.55 36.08
C GLN A 86 -8.34 1.06 35.56
N VAL A 87 -7.72 0.08 36.23
CA VAL A 87 -6.41 -0.47 35.85
C VAL A 87 -6.53 -1.42 34.66
N ASP A 88 -7.61 -2.20 34.63
CA ASP A 88 -7.89 -3.13 33.53
C ASP A 88 -8.37 -2.40 32.27
N HIS A 89 -9.09 -1.29 32.44
CA HIS A 89 -9.51 -0.42 31.33
C HIS A 89 -8.30 0.16 30.57
N LEU A 90 -7.26 0.61 31.27
CA LEU A 90 -6.07 1.17 30.61
C LEU A 90 -5.27 0.12 29.83
N LYS A 91 -5.09 -1.08 30.39
CA LYS A 91 -4.43 -2.20 29.70
C LYS A 91 -5.20 -2.62 28.45
N LEU A 92 -6.53 -2.64 28.54
CA LEU A 92 -7.39 -3.01 27.41
C LEU A 92 -7.31 -1.98 26.28
N LEU A 93 -7.39 -0.68 26.59
CA LEU A 93 -7.21 0.38 25.60
C LEU A 93 -5.85 0.31 24.90
N PHE A 94 -4.78 0.01 25.66
CA PHE A 94 -3.44 -0.15 25.10
C PHE A 94 -3.33 -1.37 24.17
N ASN A 95 -3.96 -2.48 24.53
CA ASN A 95 -4.00 -3.67 23.66
C ASN A 95 -4.78 -3.39 22.37
N MET A 96 -5.91 -2.70 22.47
CA MET A 96 -6.73 -2.32 21.31
C MET A 96 -6.03 -1.34 20.39
N SER A 97 -5.30 -0.35 20.95
CA SER A 97 -4.49 0.57 20.14
C SER A 97 -3.36 -0.17 19.44
N LYS A 98 -2.70 -1.12 20.13
CA LYS A 98 -1.68 -1.98 19.54
C LYS A 98 -2.23 -2.85 18.40
N GLU A 99 -3.41 -3.44 18.57
CA GLU A 99 -4.09 -4.20 17.50
C GLU A 99 -4.36 -3.32 16.27
N ALA A 100 -4.91 -2.12 16.47
CA ALA A 100 -5.14 -1.18 15.38
C ALA A 100 -3.84 -0.72 14.70
N MET A 101 -2.77 -0.53 15.48
CA MET A 101 -1.44 -0.17 14.97
C MET A 101 -0.85 -1.29 14.10
N ASN A 102 -1.00 -2.56 14.51
CA ASN A 102 -0.54 -3.70 13.71
C ASN A 102 -1.22 -3.75 12.34
N VAL A 103 -2.52 -3.45 12.27
CA VAL A 103 -3.27 -3.38 10.99
C VAL A 103 -2.75 -2.28 10.08
N LEU A 104 -2.30 -1.16 10.66
CA LEU A 104 -1.66 -0.08 9.92
C LEU A 104 -0.29 -0.52 9.40
N ASP A 105 0.54 -1.13 10.26
CA ASP A 105 1.87 -1.62 9.92
C ASP A 105 1.87 -2.72 8.86
N GLU A 106 0.90 -3.64 8.89
CA GLU A 106 0.70 -4.62 7.83
C GLU A 106 0.36 -3.97 6.49
N GLY A 107 -0.42 -2.89 6.51
CA GLY A 107 -0.72 -2.10 5.31
C GLY A 107 0.52 -1.45 4.70
N PHE A 108 1.43 -0.97 5.54
CA PHE A 108 2.72 -0.45 5.10
C PHE A 108 3.66 -1.55 4.61
N LYS A 109 3.69 -2.72 5.27
CA LYS A 109 4.46 -3.89 4.82
C LYS A 109 3.98 -4.44 3.49
N LEU A 110 2.68 -4.45 3.19
CA LEU A 110 2.18 -4.84 1.86
C LEU A 110 2.67 -3.90 0.74
N SER A 111 3.02 -2.65 1.08
CA SER A 111 3.67 -1.70 0.16
C SER A 111 5.21 -1.84 0.13
N ASP A 112 5.78 -2.54 1.11
CA ASP A 112 7.22 -2.71 1.35
C ASP A 112 7.71 -4.16 1.23
N GLU A 113 6.87 -5.14 0.84
CA GLU A 113 7.28 -6.54 0.67
C GLU A 113 8.14 -6.75 -0.58
N THR A 114 9.41 -6.38 -0.45
CA THR A 114 10.49 -7.34 -0.60
C THR A 114 10.32 -8.44 0.45
N THR A 115 9.83 -9.61 0.06
CA THR A 115 10.54 -10.82 0.47
C THR A 115 11.20 -11.35 -0.77
N ASP A 116 12.49 -11.06 -0.89
CA ASP A 116 13.38 -11.83 -1.73
C ASP A 116 13.26 -13.30 -1.33
N LYS A 117 12.94 -14.15 -2.30
CA LYS A 117 13.64 -15.41 -2.40
C LYS A 117 14.69 -15.21 -3.49
N GLN A 118 15.92 -15.14 -3.03
CA GLN A 118 17.12 -15.47 -3.80
C GLN A 118 16.94 -16.84 -4.47
#